data_AF-A0A9X2GSI4-F1
#
_entry.id   AF-A0A9X2GSI4-F1
#
_cell.length_a   1.000
_cell.length_b   1.000
_cell.length_c   1.000
_cell.angle_alpha   90.00
_cell.angle_beta   90.00
_cell.angle_gamma   90.00
#
_symmetry.space_group_name_H-M   'P 1'
#
loop_
_entity.id
_entity.type
_entity.pdbx_description
1 polymer ?
#
loop_
_entity_poly.entity_id
_entity_poly.type
_entity_poly.pdbx_seq_one_letter_code
_entity_poly.pdbx_strand_id
1 'polypeptide(L)'
;MTILDTLAACFALAGAVLLVVAAVRRRGDLTRVIRSHGLLPSFLVRLTPLIGPAEGLAGAAVLAGWATGEARLLRPAAAAVALWYVALAGYLAVLLRRRGGVPCGCLDGTSPVSAAKVGRAALLALATAPLVAGWPPVPAEPGARLVACGLAGFAAAFVIVAGKVADLHGTSTAHGR
;
A
#
# COMPACT_ATOMS: atom_id res chain seq x y z
N MET A 1 -11.09 -4.50 23.68
CA MET A 1 -10.78 -3.95 22.34
C MET A 1 -11.98 -3.12 21.93
N THR A 2 -11.80 -1.83 21.65
CA THR A 2 -12.89 -0.93 21.25
C THR A 2 -13.14 -1.02 19.74
N ILE A 3 -14.29 -0.53 19.27
CA ILE A 3 -14.60 -0.44 17.82
C ILE A 3 -13.52 0.35 17.07
N LEU A 4 -12.99 1.40 17.71
CA LEU A 4 -11.93 2.25 17.17
C LEU A 4 -10.61 1.47 16.98
N ASP A 5 -10.25 0.63 17.95
CA ASP A 5 -9.07 -0.25 17.85
C ASP A 5 -9.21 -1.23 16.68
N THR A 6 -10.40 -1.82 16.49
CA THR A 6 -10.67 -2.75 15.40
C THR A 6 -10.56 -2.07 14.05
N LEU A 7 -11.11 -0.86 13.91
CA LEU A 7 -11.03 -0.10 12.66
C LEU A 7 -9.58 0.25 12.31
N ALA A 8 -8.80 0.75 13.27
CA ALA A 8 -7.39 1.06 13.05
C ALA A 8 -6.57 -0.16 12.62
N ALA A 9 -6.78 -1.31 13.30
CA ALA A 9 -6.15 -2.58 12.92
C ALA A 9 -6.53 -2.97 11.48
N CYS A 10 -7.81 -2.92 11.14
CA CYS A 10 -8.32 -3.29 9.81
C CYS A 10 -7.69 -2.43 8.71
N PHE A 11 -7.59 -1.11 8.89
CA PHE A 11 -6.99 -0.23 7.88
C PHE A 11 -5.49 -0.47 7.70
N ALA A 12 -4.75 -0.67 8.79
CA ALA A 12 -3.32 -0.94 8.73
C ALA A 12 -3.03 -2.30 8.08
N LEU A 13 -3.78 -3.34 8.47
CA LEU A 13 -3.70 -4.67 7.86
C LEU A 13 -4.14 -4.65 6.40
N ALA A 14 -5.13 -3.83 6.02
CA ALA A 14 -5.54 -3.69 4.63
C ALA A 14 -4.41 -3.11 3.77
N GLY A 15 -3.61 -2.17 4.31
CA GLY A 15 -2.37 -1.73 3.68
C GLY A 15 -1.39 -2.88 3.44
N ALA A 16 -1.14 -3.71 4.47
CA ALA A 16 -0.28 -4.88 4.33
C ALA A 16 -0.79 -5.86 3.25
N VAL A 17 -2.10 -6.13 3.21
CA VAL A 17 -2.73 -6.96 2.17
C VAL A 17 -2.54 -6.34 0.78
N LEU A 18 -2.72 -5.03 0.64
CA LEU A 18 -2.53 -4.35 -0.65
C LEU A 18 -1.09 -4.47 -1.15
N LEU A 19 -0.09 -4.45 -0.27
CA LEU A 19 1.31 -4.67 -0.67
C LEU A 19 1.57 -6.12 -1.12
N VAL A 20 1.01 -7.11 -0.43
CA VAL A 20 1.10 -8.51 -0.86
C VAL A 20 0.45 -8.70 -2.22
N VAL A 21 -0.77 -8.16 -2.41
CA VAL A 21 -1.49 -8.22 -3.69
C VAL A 21 -0.71 -7.51 -4.78
N ALA A 22 -0.13 -6.35 -4.48
CA ALA A 22 0.71 -5.62 -5.41
C ALA A 22 1.93 -6.44 -5.84
N ALA A 23 2.65 -7.06 -4.91
CA ALA A 23 3.80 -7.89 -5.21
C ALA A 23 3.43 -9.08 -6.12
N VAL A 24 2.27 -9.71 -5.89
CA VAL A 24 1.79 -10.83 -6.73
C VAL A 24 1.36 -10.37 -8.12
N ARG A 25 0.64 -9.24 -8.22
CA ARG A 25 0.13 -8.73 -9.50
C ARG A 25 1.21 -8.11 -10.39
N ARG A 26 2.30 -7.59 -9.81
CA ARG A 26 3.36 -6.85 -10.53
C ARG A 26 4.51 -7.74 -11.04
N ARG A 27 4.24 -8.95 -11.54
CA ARG A 27 5.27 -9.81 -12.15
C ARG A 27 5.87 -9.18 -13.42
N GLY A 28 6.92 -8.36 -13.26
CA GLY A 28 7.91 -8.08 -14.31
C GLY A 28 8.11 -6.62 -14.73
N ASP A 29 7.07 -5.77 -14.72
CA ASP A 29 7.15 -4.46 -15.41
C ASP A 29 7.39 -3.23 -14.53
N LEU A 30 7.30 -3.35 -13.20
CA LEU A 30 7.44 -2.20 -12.29
C LEU A 30 8.79 -1.50 -12.47
N THR A 31 9.85 -2.29 -12.56
CA THR A 31 11.22 -1.79 -12.79
C THR A 31 11.35 -1.01 -14.09
N ARG A 32 10.70 -1.48 -15.17
CA ARG A 32 10.73 -0.82 -16.48
C ARG A 32 9.98 0.51 -16.45
N VAL A 33 8.81 0.54 -15.80
CA VAL A 33 7.98 1.75 -15.65
C VAL A 33 8.68 2.79 -14.75
N ILE A 34 9.26 2.37 -13.62
CA ILE A 34 9.98 3.30 -12.75
C ILE A 34 11.21 3.89 -13.47
N ARG A 35 11.93 3.08 -14.26
CA ARG A 35 13.06 3.56 -15.07
C ARG A 35 12.63 4.56 -16.14
N SER A 36 11.50 4.34 -16.83
CA SER A 36 11.04 5.24 -17.89
C SER A 36 10.66 6.63 -17.39
N HIS A 37 10.32 6.76 -16.11
CA HIS A 37 10.05 8.06 -15.49
C HIS A 37 11.32 8.91 -15.33
N GLY A 38 12.50 8.29 -15.23
CA GLY A 38 13.78 9.00 -15.10
C GLY A 38 13.91 9.84 -13.82
N LEU A 39 13.12 9.53 -12.79
CA LEU A 39 13.07 10.29 -11.53
C LEU A 39 13.97 9.74 -10.42
N LEU A 40 14.40 8.47 -10.53
CA LEU A 40 15.25 7.86 -9.50
C LEU A 40 16.73 8.10 -9.81
N PRO A 41 17.55 8.46 -8.81
CA PRO A 41 19.00 8.46 -8.96
C PRO A 41 19.53 7.05 -9.24
N SER A 42 20.64 6.97 -9.97
CA SER A 42 21.18 5.73 -10.54
C SER A 42 21.44 4.61 -9.52
N PHE A 43 21.75 4.94 -8.26
CA PHE A 43 21.91 3.97 -7.19
C PHE A 43 20.59 3.30 -6.77
N LEU A 44 19.48 4.04 -6.74
CA LEU A 44 18.15 3.47 -6.45
C LEU A 44 17.61 2.66 -7.62
N VAL A 45 17.97 3.03 -8.85
CA VAL A 45 17.62 2.25 -10.05
C VAL A 45 18.15 0.82 -9.96
N ARG A 46 19.34 0.60 -9.37
CA ARG A 46 19.88 -0.76 -9.16
C ARG A 46 19.07 -1.58 -8.16
N LEU A 47 18.36 -0.93 -7.22
CA LEU A 47 17.54 -1.58 -6.20
C LEU A 47 16.09 -1.82 -6.66
N THR A 48 15.67 -1.23 -7.78
CA THR A 48 14.32 -1.43 -8.35
C THR A 48 13.85 -2.89 -8.50
N PRO A 49 14.66 -3.89 -8.87
CA PRO A 49 14.19 -5.27 -8.91
C PRO A 49 13.86 -5.86 -7.53
N LEU A 50 14.44 -5.31 -6.46
CA LEU A 50 14.21 -5.76 -5.07
C LEU A 50 12.96 -5.13 -4.45
N ILE A 51 12.45 -4.04 -5.04
CA ILE A 51 11.30 -3.29 -4.54
C ILE A 51 10.04 -4.17 -4.44
N GLY A 52 9.71 -4.91 -5.50
CA GLY A 52 8.51 -5.77 -5.55
C GLY A 52 8.54 -6.92 -4.52
N PRO A 53 9.64 -7.68 -4.42
CA PRO A 53 9.79 -8.69 -3.37
C PRO A 53 9.77 -8.09 -1.96
N ALA A 54 10.46 -6.96 -1.75
CA ALA A 54 10.56 -6.33 -0.44
C ALA A 54 9.21 -5.78 0.06
N GLU A 55 8.40 -5.16 -0.79
CA GLU A 55 7.07 -4.66 -0.40
C GLU A 55 6.14 -5.83 -0.03
N GLY A 56 6.17 -6.92 -0.80
CA GLY A 56 5.37 -8.11 -0.54
C GLY A 56 5.78 -8.81 0.76
N LEU A 57 7.09 -8.93 1.00
CA LEU A 57 7.63 -9.50 2.25
C LEU A 57 7.30 -8.64 3.46
N ALA A 58 7.40 -7.31 3.36
CA ALA A 58 7.03 -6.40 4.44
C ALA A 58 5.54 -6.53 4.79
N GLY A 59 4.67 -6.56 3.78
CA GLY A 59 3.23 -6.81 3.97
C GLY A 59 2.95 -8.18 4.61
N ALA A 60 3.60 -9.24 4.11
CA ALA A 60 3.47 -10.59 4.66
C ALA A 60 3.95 -10.68 6.11
N ALA A 61 5.06 -9.99 6.46
CA ALA A 61 5.60 -9.95 7.81
C ALA A 61 4.66 -9.24 8.79
N VAL A 62 3.96 -8.18 8.38
CA VAL A 62 2.91 -7.54 9.19
C VAL A 62 1.76 -8.51 9.46
N LEU A 63 1.28 -9.21 8.42
CA LEU A 63 0.18 -10.17 8.56
C LEU A 63 0.58 -11.36 9.46
N ALA A 64 1.80 -11.89 9.28
CA ALA A 64 2.33 -12.97 10.11
C ALA A 64 2.52 -12.52 11.57
N GLY A 65 3.09 -11.33 11.80
CA GLY A 65 3.25 -10.76 13.14
C GLY A 65 1.91 -10.52 13.83
N TRP A 66 0.90 -10.05 13.10
CA TRP A 66 -0.44 -9.88 13.65
C TRP A 66 -1.10 -11.22 13.98
N ALA A 67 -1.06 -12.20 13.07
CA ALA A 67 -1.68 -13.51 13.28
C ALA A 67 -1.05 -14.27 14.45
N THR A 68 0.27 -14.22 14.57
CA THR A 68 1.03 -14.87 15.66
C THR A 68 0.96 -14.09 16.97
N GLY A 69 0.66 -12.79 16.93
CA GLY A 69 0.71 -11.90 18.08
C GLY A 69 2.13 -11.44 18.46
N GLU A 70 3.11 -11.70 17.60
CA GLU A 70 4.52 -11.39 17.87
C GLU A 70 4.83 -9.91 17.60
N ALA A 71 4.81 -9.10 18.67
CA ALA A 71 5.05 -7.67 18.59
C ALA A 71 6.45 -7.31 18.07
N ARG A 72 7.47 -8.16 18.32
CA ARG A 72 8.84 -7.92 17.83
C ARG A 72 8.96 -8.05 16.32
N LEU A 73 8.09 -8.85 15.70
CA LEU A 73 7.99 -8.96 14.24
C LEU A 73 7.09 -7.87 13.67
N LEU A 74 5.94 -7.63 14.31
CA LEU A 74 4.90 -6.72 13.83
C LEU A 74 5.38 -5.27 13.72
N ARG A 75 6.04 -4.73 14.75
CA ARG A 75 6.44 -3.31 14.79
C ARG A 75 7.45 -2.92 13.70
N PRO A 76 8.59 -3.61 13.53
CA PRO A 76 9.54 -3.26 12.47
C PRO A 76 8.94 -3.50 11.07
N ALA A 77 8.12 -4.53 10.90
CA ALA A 77 7.42 -4.76 9.63
C ALA A 77 6.44 -3.62 9.33
N ALA A 78 5.67 -3.17 10.32
CA ALA A 78 4.76 -2.03 10.19
C ALA A 78 5.53 -0.74 9.88
N ALA A 79 6.70 -0.53 10.49
CA ALA A 79 7.56 0.62 10.19
C ALA A 79 8.05 0.60 8.74
N ALA A 80 8.48 -0.58 8.24
CA ALA A 80 8.87 -0.74 6.85
C ALA A 80 7.71 -0.46 5.89
N VAL A 81 6.50 -0.94 6.20
CA VAL A 81 5.29 -0.67 5.41
C VAL A 81 4.91 0.83 5.43
N ALA A 82 4.97 1.48 6.59
CA ALA A 82 4.69 2.91 6.70
C ALA A 82 5.69 3.75 5.90
N LEU A 83 6.99 3.48 6.05
CA LEU A 83 8.05 4.13 5.27
C LEU A 83 7.87 3.90 3.76
N TRP A 84 7.47 2.69 3.37
CA TRP A 84 7.16 2.37 1.98
C TRP A 84 6.05 3.26 1.42
N TYR A 85 4.95 3.39 2.16
CA TYR A 85 3.83 4.24 1.74
C TYR A 85 4.17 5.73 1.71
N VAL A 86 5.01 6.21 2.64
CA VAL A 86 5.53 7.59 2.60
C VAL A 86 6.39 7.81 1.36
N ALA A 87 7.33 6.91 1.07
CA ALA A 87 8.16 6.97 -0.11
C ALA A 87 7.33 6.94 -1.40
N LEU A 88 6.31 6.08 -1.44
CA LEU A 88 5.35 6.01 -2.55
C LEU A 88 4.58 7.32 -2.73
N ALA A 89 4.05 7.89 -1.65
CA ALA A 89 3.34 9.17 -1.70
C ALA A 89 4.24 10.30 -2.21
N GLY A 90 5.49 10.37 -1.72
CA GLY A 90 6.48 11.34 -2.19
C GLY A 90 6.81 11.17 -3.67
N TYR A 91 7.05 9.92 -4.11
CA TYR A 91 7.30 9.61 -5.51
C TYR A 91 6.12 10.01 -6.40
N LEU A 92 4.89 9.65 -6.03
CA LEU A 92 3.69 10.01 -6.79
C LEU A 92 3.47 11.52 -6.82
N ALA A 93 3.75 12.24 -5.73
CA ALA A 93 3.65 13.70 -5.69
C ALA A 93 4.67 14.37 -6.62
N VAL A 94 5.91 13.89 -6.65
CA VAL A 94 6.94 14.37 -7.59
C VAL A 94 6.57 14.03 -9.03
N LEU A 95 6.09 12.81 -9.28
CA LEU A 95 5.65 12.37 -10.60
C LEU A 95 4.47 13.21 -11.10
N LEU A 96 3.48 13.47 -10.24
CA LEU A 96 2.33 14.32 -10.54
C LEU A 96 2.77 15.76 -10.87
N ARG A 97 3.74 16.30 -10.13
CA ARG A 97 4.28 17.65 -10.39
C ARG A 97 5.08 17.75 -11.68
N ARG A 98 5.85 16.73 -12.03
CA ARG A 98 6.78 16.80 -13.19
C ARG A 98 6.23 16.20 -14.48
N ARG A 99 5.37 15.19 -14.39
CA ARG A 99 4.82 14.42 -15.52
C ARG A 99 3.40 13.93 -15.21
N GLY A 100 2.49 14.87 -14.93
CA GLY A 100 1.07 14.55 -14.80
C GLY A 100 0.57 13.79 -16.05
N GLY A 101 -0.19 12.71 -15.85
CA GLY A 101 -0.75 11.91 -16.96
C GLY A 101 0.02 10.65 -17.35
N VAL A 102 1.21 10.38 -16.81
CA VAL A 102 1.92 9.10 -17.05
C VAL A 102 1.43 8.00 -16.09
N PRO A 103 1.40 6.73 -16.53
CA PRO A 103 0.99 5.62 -15.69
C PRO A 103 1.97 5.43 -14.53
N CYS A 104 1.46 5.36 -13.30
CA CYS A 104 2.34 5.28 -12.13
C CYS A 104 3.01 3.92 -11.96
N GLY A 105 2.46 2.84 -12.53
CA GLY A 105 3.00 1.48 -12.39
C GLY A 105 2.77 0.83 -11.01
N CYS A 106 2.45 1.62 -9.98
CA CYS A 106 2.44 1.14 -8.60
C CYS A 106 1.10 0.59 -8.09
N LEU A 107 0.04 0.40 -8.87
CA LEU A 107 -1.12 -0.37 -8.36
C LEU A 107 -1.96 -0.99 -9.48
N ASP A 108 -2.25 -0.19 -10.49
CA ASP A 108 -2.73 -0.62 -11.80
C ASP A 108 -1.78 0.04 -12.80
N GLY A 109 -1.06 -0.77 -13.58
CA GLY A 109 0.00 -0.32 -14.49
C GLY A 109 -0.47 0.58 -15.64
N THR A 110 -1.77 0.83 -15.73
CA THR A 110 -2.45 1.48 -16.86
C THR A 110 -3.02 2.85 -16.52
N SER A 111 -3.32 3.13 -15.25
CA SER A 111 -4.01 4.36 -14.86
C SER A 111 -3.03 5.50 -14.57
N PRO A 112 -3.29 6.73 -15.06
CA PRO A 112 -2.40 7.88 -14.86
C PRO A 112 -2.23 8.23 -13.38
N VAL A 113 -1.12 8.90 -13.05
CA VAL A 113 -0.91 9.45 -11.71
C VAL A 113 -1.96 10.53 -11.41
N SER A 114 -2.55 10.49 -10.22
CA SER A 114 -3.58 11.42 -9.77
C SER A 114 -3.40 11.79 -8.29
N ALA A 115 -3.93 12.94 -7.88
CA ALA A 115 -3.89 13.39 -6.49
C ALA A 115 -4.56 12.39 -5.53
N ALA A 116 -5.62 11.68 -6.00
CA ALA A 116 -6.28 10.64 -5.24
C ALA A 116 -5.33 9.48 -4.88
N LYS A 117 -4.42 9.09 -5.79
CA LYS A 117 -3.42 8.05 -5.52
C LYS A 117 -2.37 8.50 -4.50
N VAL A 118 -1.94 9.75 -4.58
CA VAL A 118 -1.05 10.37 -3.57
C VAL A 118 -1.73 10.35 -2.20
N GLY A 119 -2.99 10.82 -2.14
CA GLY A 119 -3.78 10.84 -0.92
C GLY A 119 -3.98 9.44 -0.33
N ARG A 120 -4.29 8.44 -1.15
CA ARG A 120 -4.42 7.04 -0.71
C ARG A 120 -3.11 6.51 -0.11
N ALA A 121 -1.97 6.76 -0.74
CA ALA A 121 -0.67 6.35 -0.19
C ALA A 121 -0.38 7.03 1.15
N ALA A 122 -0.64 8.34 1.26
CA ALA A 122 -0.50 9.08 2.51
C ALA A 122 -1.44 8.56 3.62
N LEU A 123 -2.70 8.28 3.28
CA LEU A 123 -3.66 7.69 4.22
C LEU A 123 -3.23 6.31 4.71
N LEU A 124 -2.69 5.46 3.82
CA LEU A 124 -2.18 4.14 4.21
C LEU A 124 -0.94 4.24 5.11
N ALA A 125 -0.05 5.22 4.85
CA ALA A 125 1.06 5.52 5.76
C ALA A 125 0.56 5.93 7.14
N LEU A 126 -0.39 6.86 7.20
CA LEU A 126 -0.99 7.34 8.46
C LEU A 126 -1.76 6.24 9.18
N ALA A 127 -2.46 5.37 8.47
CA ALA A 127 -3.17 4.23 9.05
C ALA A 127 -2.22 3.18 9.64
N THR A 128 -1.01 3.04 9.06
CA THR A 128 -0.01 2.06 9.53
C THR A 128 0.86 2.61 10.67
N ALA A 129 1.05 3.93 10.76
CA ALA A 129 1.90 4.56 11.77
C ALA A 129 1.56 4.19 13.23
N PRO A 130 0.28 4.08 13.64
CA PRO A 130 -0.05 3.67 15.00
C PRO A 130 0.45 2.27 15.37
N LEU A 131 0.45 1.32 14.41
CA LEU A 131 0.95 -0.04 14.67
C LEU A 131 2.43 -0.04 15.05
N VAL A 132 3.20 0.93 14.53
CA VAL A 132 4.60 1.13 14.89
C VAL A 132 4.74 1.53 16.36
N ALA A 133 3.83 2.39 16.83
CA ALA A 133 3.73 2.79 18.23
C ALA A 133 3.15 1.69 19.14
N GLY A 134 2.73 0.55 18.57
CA GLY A 134 2.12 -0.55 19.31
C GLY A 134 0.62 -0.38 19.57
N TRP A 135 -0.06 0.46 18.79
CA TRP A 135 -1.50 0.64 18.85
C TRP A 135 -2.16 0.34 17.50
N PRO A 136 -3.32 -0.34 17.44
CA PRO A 136 -4.06 -0.93 18.55
C PRO A 136 -3.33 -2.12 19.18
N PRO A 137 -3.65 -2.47 20.44
CA PRO A 137 -3.10 -3.65 21.08
C PRO A 137 -3.53 -4.91 20.33
N VAL A 138 -2.60 -5.86 20.15
CA VAL A 138 -2.91 -7.11 19.47
C VAL A 138 -3.80 -7.97 20.39
N PRO A 139 -4.94 -8.49 19.89
CA PRO A 139 -5.83 -9.33 20.69
C PRO A 139 -5.10 -10.56 21.23
N ALA A 140 -5.45 -11.03 22.43
CA ALA A 140 -4.92 -12.31 22.94
C ALA A 140 -5.49 -13.52 22.17
N GLU A 141 -6.76 -13.42 21.77
CA GLU A 141 -7.48 -14.53 21.13
C GLU A 141 -7.11 -14.67 19.64
N PRO A 142 -6.73 -15.87 19.18
CA PRO A 142 -6.37 -16.09 17.77
C PRO A 142 -7.54 -15.88 16.81
N GLY A 143 -8.77 -16.19 17.24
CA GLY A 143 -9.99 -15.95 16.44
C GLY A 143 -10.18 -14.48 16.09
N ALA A 144 -10.03 -13.58 17.07
CA ALA A 144 -10.15 -12.13 16.85
C ALA A 144 -9.07 -11.60 15.89
N ARG A 145 -7.85 -12.15 15.94
CA ARG A 145 -6.76 -11.80 15.01
C ARG A 145 -7.10 -12.18 13.57
N LEU A 146 -7.62 -13.40 13.36
CA LEU A 146 -8.00 -13.90 12.04
C LEU A 146 -9.19 -13.12 11.46
N VAL A 147 -10.18 -12.77 12.29
CA VAL A 147 -11.30 -11.92 11.88
C VAL A 147 -10.80 -10.55 11.40
N ALA A 148 -9.86 -9.93 12.11
CA ALA A 148 -9.25 -8.67 11.68
C ALA A 148 -8.50 -8.82 10.35
N CYS A 149 -7.79 -9.93 10.11
CA CYS A 149 -7.18 -10.23 8.82
C CYS A 149 -8.22 -10.40 7.70
N GLY A 150 -9.32 -11.09 7.97
CA GLY A 150 -10.43 -11.25 7.01
C GLY A 150 -11.09 -9.93 6.65
N LEU A 151 -11.41 -9.11 7.65
CA LEU A 151 -11.95 -7.75 7.46
C LEU A 151 -10.99 -6.85 6.71
N ALA A 152 -9.69 -6.94 7.00
CA ALA A 152 -8.65 -6.22 6.27
C ALA A 152 -8.57 -6.64 4.81
N GLY A 153 -8.70 -7.94 4.52
CA GLY A 153 -8.79 -8.47 3.16
C GLY A 153 -10.01 -7.93 2.40
N PHE A 154 -11.17 -7.91 3.06
CA PHE A 154 -12.40 -7.33 2.52
C PHE A 154 -12.26 -5.82 2.24
N ALA A 155 -11.72 -5.06 3.20
CA ALA A 155 -11.44 -3.64 3.03
C ALA A 155 -10.46 -3.40 1.86
N ALA A 156 -9.37 -4.16 1.78
CA ALA A 156 -8.42 -4.07 0.67
C ALA A 156 -9.11 -4.32 -0.68
N ALA A 157 -9.97 -5.34 -0.79
CA ALA A 157 -10.76 -5.60 -1.98
C ALA A 157 -11.68 -4.42 -2.33
N PHE A 158 -12.38 -3.85 -1.34
CA PHE A 158 -13.23 -2.68 -1.53
C PHE A 158 -12.43 -1.48 -2.07
N VAL A 159 -11.26 -1.18 -1.51
CA VAL A 159 -10.43 -0.06 -1.97
C VAL A 159 -9.84 -0.33 -3.37
N ILE A 160 -9.60 -1.59 -3.76
CA ILE A 160 -9.26 -1.94 -5.15
C ILE A 160 -10.43 -1.65 -6.09
N VAL A 161 -11.64 -2.13 -5.75
CA VAL A 161 -12.84 -1.95 -6.58
C VAL A 161 -13.20 -0.47 -6.71
N ALA A 162 -13.26 0.26 -5.59
CA ALA A 162 -13.53 1.70 -5.58
C ALA A 162 -12.52 2.49 -6.41
N GLY A 163 -11.23 2.12 -6.34
CA GLY A 163 -10.19 2.71 -7.17
C GLY A 163 -10.44 2.50 -8.67
N LYS A 164 -10.82 1.28 -9.08
CA LYS A 164 -11.15 0.98 -10.47
C LYS A 164 -12.39 1.74 -10.94
N VAL A 165 -13.43 1.84 -10.11
CA VAL A 165 -14.66 2.57 -10.45
C VAL A 165 -14.38 4.07 -10.61
N ALA A 166 -13.56 4.66 -9.74
CA ALA A 166 -13.16 6.06 -9.84
C ALA A 166 -12.33 6.33 -11.11
N ASP A 167 -11.41 5.42 -11.46
CA ASP A 167 -10.64 5.52 -12.70
C ASP A 167 -11.57 5.45 -13.94
N LEU A 168 -12.56 4.57 -13.96
CA LEU A 168 -13.56 4.49 -15.04
C LEU A 168 -14.36 5.79 -15.18
N HIS A 169 -14.83 6.37 -14.07
CA HIS A 169 -15.56 7.65 -14.11
C HIS A 169 -14.68 8.81 -14.60
N GLY A 170 -13.40 8.83 -14.22
CA GLY A 170 -12.44 9.84 -14.69
C GLY A 170 -12.14 9.74 -16.19
N THR A 171 -12.13 8.54 -16.76
CA THR A 171 -11.95 8.35 -18.21
C THR A 171 -13.18 8.75 -19.02
N SER A 172 -14.38 8.55 -18.48
CA SER A 172 -15.64 8.93 -19.14
C SER A 172 -15.82 10.45 -19.23
N THR A 173 -15.41 11.21 -18.21
CA THR A 173 -15.49 12.69 -18.23
C THR A 173 -14.46 13.33 -19.17
N ALA A 174 -13.36 12.64 -19.47
CA ALA A 174 -12.33 13.11 -20.40
C ALA A 174 -12.69 12.89 -21.88
N HIS A 175 -13.57 11.94 -22.22
CA HIS A 175 -14.03 11.66 -23.59
C HIS A 175 -15.25 12.49 -24.03
N GLY A 176 -15.84 13.27 -23.12
CA GLY A 176 -16.97 14.17 -23.41
C GLY A 176 -16.57 15.60 -23.77
N ARG A 177 -15.31 15.83 -24.14
CA ARG A 177 -14.79 17.13 -24.59
C ARG A 177 -14.08 17.00 -25.93
#